data_AF-A0A832CHA6-F1
#
_entry.id   AF-A0A832CHA6-F1
#
_cell.length_a   1.000
_cell.length_b   1.000
_cell.length_c   1.000
_cell.angle_alpha   90.00
_cell.angle_beta   90.00
_cell.angle_gamma   90.00
#
_symmetry.space_group_name_H-M   'P 1'
#
loop_
_entity.id
_entity.type
_entity.pdbx_description
1 polymer ?
#
loop_
_entity_poly.entity_id
_entity_poly.type
_entity_poly.pdbx_seq_one_letter_code
_entity_poly.pdbx_strand_id
1 'polypeptide(L)'
;MGRTIPSVRMEVKKIAERWEKTAKVLKKEDRIYAEKLAEMAKKHSGEVFYAFDDPLEAAVFSVLLEILKAIDVDSGLLLPEE
;
A
#
# COMPACT_ATOMS: atom_id res chain seq x y z
N MET A 1 -7.20 32.20 3.58
CA MET A 1 -7.22 30.90 4.29
C MET A 1 -6.65 29.86 3.35
N GLY A 2 -5.36 29.54 3.51
CA GLY A 2 -4.68 28.57 2.65
C GLY A 2 -5.34 27.20 2.81
N ARG A 3 -5.93 26.67 1.75
CA ARG A 3 -6.37 25.28 1.72
C ARG A 3 -5.11 24.42 1.87
N THR A 4 -4.99 23.69 2.98
CA THR A 4 -3.97 22.66 3.10
C THR A 4 -4.17 21.70 1.93
N ILE A 5 -3.25 21.70 0.97
CA ILE A 5 -3.26 20.71 -0.11
C ILE A 5 -2.96 19.36 0.58
N PRO A 6 -3.91 18.41 0.60
CA PRO A 6 -3.66 17.12 1.23
C PRO A 6 -2.49 16.47 0.48
N SER A 7 -1.46 16.06 1.22
CA SER A 7 -0.34 15.36 0.61
C SER A 7 -0.79 14.00 0.09
N VAL A 8 -0.11 13.48 -0.93
CA VAL A 8 -0.33 12.14 -1.49
C VAL A 8 -0.32 11.08 -0.37
N ARG A 9 0.57 11.23 0.61
CA ARG A 9 0.60 10.43 1.84
C ARG A 9 -0.75 10.41 2.58
N MET A 10 -1.40 11.56 2.76
CA MET A 10 -2.69 11.64 3.45
C MET A 10 -3.79 10.95 2.65
N GLU A 11 -3.79 11.09 1.32
CA GLU A 11 -4.77 10.43 0.45
C GLU A 11 -4.55 8.92 0.36
N VAL A 12 -3.31 8.45 0.33
CA VAL A 12 -2.98 7.01 0.45
C VAL A 12 -3.49 6.44 1.76
N LYS A 13 -3.31 7.16 2.88
CA LYS A 13 -3.87 6.73 4.17
C LYS A 13 -5.39 6.57 4.11
N LYS A 14 -6.10 7.52 3.49
CA LYS A 14 -7.55 7.42 3.28
C LYS A 14 -7.93 6.24 2.38
N ILE A 15 -7.16 5.97 1.32
CA ILE A 15 -7.35 4.79 0.47
C ILE A 15 -7.26 3.51 1.30
N ALA A 16 -6.22 3.37 2.12
CA ALA A 16 -6.04 2.21 2.97
C ALA A 16 -7.16 2.05 4.01
N GLU A 17 -7.58 3.13 4.65
CA GLU A 17 -8.73 3.11 5.58
C GLU A 17 -10.04 2.70 4.89
N ARG A 18 -10.25 3.10 3.61
CA ARG A 18 -11.39 2.62 2.82
C ARG A 18 -11.27 1.13 2.54
N TRP A 19 -10.08 0.63 2.19
CA TRP A 19 -9.86 -0.80 1.98
C TRP A 19 -10.12 -1.62 3.25
N GLU A 20 -9.73 -1.15 4.43
CA GLU A 20 -10.07 -1.81 5.71
C GLU A 20 -11.58 -1.86 5.95
N LYS A 21 -12.30 -0.79 5.63
CA LYS A 21 -13.77 -0.77 5.74
C LYS A 21 -14.40 -1.75 4.75
N THR A 22 -13.91 -1.80 3.52
CA THR A 22 -14.37 -2.75 2.50
C THR A 22 -14.05 -4.19 2.90
N ALA A 23 -12.91 -4.45 3.52
CA ALA A 23 -12.55 -5.79 3.98
C ALA A 23 -13.57 -6.37 4.96
N LYS A 24 -14.18 -5.52 5.81
CA LYS A 24 -15.22 -5.95 6.78
C LYS A 24 -16.49 -6.49 6.13
N VAL A 25 -16.78 -6.14 4.88
CA VAL A 25 -17.96 -6.63 4.16
C VAL A 25 -17.68 -7.87 3.30
N LEU A 26 -16.42 -8.29 3.21
CA LEU A 26 -16.02 -9.50 2.48
C LEU A 26 -16.26 -10.77 3.30
N LYS A 27 -16.25 -11.92 2.61
CA LYS A 27 -16.22 -13.24 3.26
C LYS A 27 -14.94 -13.37 4.09
N LYS A 28 -14.97 -14.21 5.13
CA LYS A 28 -13.83 -14.42 6.04
C LYS A 28 -12.55 -14.82 5.30
N GLU A 29 -12.70 -15.61 4.24
CA GLU A 29 -11.62 -16.09 3.36
C GLU A 29 -10.89 -14.91 2.69
N ASP A 30 -11.64 -14.00 2.08
CA ASP A 30 -11.10 -12.85 1.34
C ASP A 30 -10.71 -11.68 2.27
N ARG A 31 -11.38 -11.56 3.40
CA ARG A 31 -11.20 -10.48 4.37
C ARG A 31 -9.77 -10.39 4.89
N ILE A 32 -9.16 -11.53 5.20
CA ILE A 32 -7.77 -11.58 5.70
C ILE A 32 -6.81 -10.97 4.69
N TYR A 33 -7.00 -11.29 3.40
CA TYR A 33 -6.17 -10.74 2.33
C TYR A 33 -6.43 -9.25 2.12
N ALA A 34 -7.69 -8.82 2.13
CA ALA A 34 -8.03 -7.41 1.98
C ALA A 34 -7.51 -6.52 3.14
N GLU A 35 -7.54 -7.02 4.37
CA GLU A 35 -6.92 -6.35 5.53
C GLU A 35 -5.40 -6.23 5.35
N LYS A 36 -4.74 -7.30 4.87
CA LYS A 36 -3.29 -7.30 4.60
C LYS A 36 -2.88 -6.32 3.49
N LEU A 37 -3.68 -6.21 2.42
CA LEU A 37 -3.45 -5.21 1.36
C LEU A 37 -3.51 -3.78 1.89
N ALA A 38 -4.48 -3.49 2.78
CA ALA A 38 -4.61 -2.18 3.39
C ALA A 38 -3.44 -1.87 4.33
N GLU A 39 -2.92 -2.86 5.05
CA GLU A 39 -1.71 -2.72 5.86
C GLU A 39 -0.48 -2.40 5.00
N MET A 40 -0.29 -3.14 3.90
CA MET A 40 0.82 -2.93 2.97
C MET A 40 0.81 -1.52 2.36
N ALA A 41 -0.36 -1.01 1.97
CA ALA A 41 -0.51 0.34 1.44
C ALA A 41 -0.11 1.43 2.46
N LYS A 42 -0.18 1.17 3.77
CA LYS A 42 0.21 2.12 4.83
C LYS A 42 1.71 2.15 5.12
N LYS A 43 2.44 1.06 4.83
CA LYS A 43 3.86 0.92 5.21
C LYS A 43 4.78 1.93 4.54
N HIS A 44 4.56 2.25 3.26
CA HIS A 44 5.49 3.05 2.45
C HIS A 44 5.26 4.55 2.58
N SER A 45 5.17 5.05 3.81
CA SER A 45 4.81 6.44 4.03
C SER A 45 5.90 7.47 3.70
N GLY A 46 7.18 7.11 3.69
CA GLY A 46 8.30 8.06 3.77
C GLY A 46 8.68 8.79 2.47
N GLU A 47 9.27 8.07 1.52
CA GLU A 47 10.11 8.65 0.46
C GLU A 47 9.52 8.49 -0.93
N VAL A 48 8.85 7.37 -1.18
CA VAL A 48 8.27 7.00 -2.48
C VAL A 48 7.05 7.88 -2.83
N PHE A 49 6.31 8.36 -1.84
CA PHE A 49 5.07 9.13 -2.04
C PHE A 49 5.26 10.54 -2.58
N TYR A 50 6.46 11.11 -2.55
CA TYR A 50 6.72 12.42 -3.19
C TYR A 50 6.97 12.31 -4.70
N ALA A 51 7.23 11.09 -5.20
CA ALA A 51 7.44 10.84 -6.62
C ALA A 51 6.15 10.56 -7.40
N PHE A 52 5.02 10.40 -6.69
CA PHE A 52 3.72 10.11 -7.27
C PHE A 52 2.79 11.31 -7.16
N ASP A 53 2.10 11.63 -8.25
CA ASP A 53 1.02 12.63 -8.26
C ASP A 53 -0.35 11.99 -7.98
N ASP A 54 -0.52 10.70 -8.29
CA ASP A 54 -1.75 9.95 -8.04
C ASP A 54 -1.67 9.10 -6.76
N PRO A 55 -2.57 9.32 -5.78
CA PRO A 55 -2.56 8.55 -4.53
C PRO A 55 -2.89 7.06 -4.69
N LEU A 56 -3.65 6.66 -5.71
CA LEU A 56 -3.96 5.24 -5.93
C LEU A 56 -2.76 4.52 -6.53
N GLU A 57 -2.06 5.14 -7.48
CA GLU A 57 -0.79 4.66 -8.03
C GLU A 57 0.22 4.42 -6.91
N ALA A 58 0.41 5.41 -6.04
CA ALA A 58 1.28 5.32 -4.87
C ALA A 58 0.91 4.15 -3.93
N ALA A 59 -0.38 3.98 -3.65
CA ALA A 59 -0.88 2.90 -2.79
C ALA A 59 -0.66 1.52 -3.43
N VAL A 60 -0.97 1.35 -4.71
CA VAL A 60 -0.80 0.09 -5.45
C VAL A 60 0.67 -0.26 -5.58
N PHE A 61 1.52 0.70 -5.93
CA PHE A 61 2.97 0.50 -6.01
C PHE A 61 3.54 -0.02 -4.68
N SER A 62 3.12 0.58 -3.57
CA SER A 62 3.52 0.17 -2.22
C SER A 62 3.14 -1.28 -1.91
N VAL A 63 1.94 -1.69 -2.31
CA VAL A 63 1.46 -3.07 -2.14
C VAL A 63 2.28 -4.03 -2.99
N LEU A 64 2.48 -3.72 -4.27
CA LEU A 64 3.25 -4.57 -5.18
C LEU A 64 4.69 -4.75 -4.69
N LEU A 65 5.30 -3.68 -4.17
CA LEU A 65 6.64 -3.74 -3.60
C LEU A 65 6.72 -4.68 -2.38
N GLU A 66 5.74 -4.62 -1.47
CA GLU A 66 5.69 -5.52 -0.32
C GLU A 66 5.39 -6.97 -0.73
N ILE A 67 4.57 -7.19 -1.76
CA ILE A 67 4.33 -8.53 -2.32
C ILE A 67 5.62 -9.10 -2.92
N LEU A 68 6.35 -8.31 -3.71
CA LEU A 68 7.62 -8.75 -4.29
C LEU A 68 8.66 -9.07 -3.21
N LYS A 69 8.79 -8.25 -2.17
CA LYS A 69 9.65 -8.56 -1.01
C LYS A 69 9.24 -9.83 -0.29
N ALA A 70 7.93 -10.06 -0.11
CA ALA A 70 7.43 -11.26 0.55
C ALA A 70 7.72 -12.51 -0.28
N ILE A 71 7.56 -12.43 -1.61
CA ILE A 71 7.92 -13.52 -2.54
C ILE A 71 9.42 -13.75 -2.53
N ASP A 72 10.22 -12.68 -2.56
CA ASP A 72 11.68 -12.79 -2.56
C ASP A 72 12.22 -13.47 -1.30
N VAL A 73 11.73 -13.08 -0.13
CA VAL A 73 12.08 -13.74 1.15
C VAL A 73 11.72 -15.22 1.16
N ASP A 74 10.61 -15.60 0.52
CA ASP A 74 10.13 -16.99 0.47
C ASP A 74 10.84 -17.82 -0.63
N SER A 75 11.25 -17.18 -1.72
CA SER A 75 11.72 -17.83 -2.96
C SER A 75 13.23 -17.71 -3.20
N GLY A 76 13.93 -16.81 -2.50
CA GLY A 76 15.33 -16.46 -2.75
C GLY A 76 15.61 -15.95 -4.17
N LEU A 77 14.61 -15.33 -4.82
CA LEU A 77 14.58 -15.10 -6.27
C LEU A 77 15.34 -13.84 -6.71
N LEU A 78 15.56 -12.89 -5.80
CA LEU A 78 16.29 -11.65 -6.03
C LEU A 78 17.57 -11.65 -5.17
N LEU A 79 18.50 -12.55 -5.48
CA LEU A 79 19.89 -12.29 -5.13
C LEU A 79 20.31 -11.00 -5.88
N PRO A 80 20.91 -10.00 -5.21
CA PRO A 80 21.54 -8.91 -5.93
C PRO A 80 22.65 -9.51 -6.80
N GLU A 81 22.57 -9.33 -8.11
CA GLU A 81 23.74 -9.49 -8.98
C GLU A 81 24.73 -8.41 -8.52
N GLU A 82 25.86 -8.84 -7.95
CA GLU A 82 26.98 -7.99 -7.50
C GLU A 82 27.52 -7.07 -8.61
#